data_AF-A0A512B3C8-F1
#
_entry.id   AF-A0A512B3C8-F1
#
_cell.length_a   1.000
_cell.length_b   1.000
_cell.length_c   1.000
_cell.angle_alpha   90.00
_cell.angle_beta   90.00
_cell.angle_gamma   90.00
#
_symmetry.space_group_name_H-M   'P 1'
#
loop_
_entity.id
_entity.type
_entity.pdbx_description
1 polymer ?
#
loop_
_entity_poly.entity_id
_entity_poly.type
_entity_poly.pdbx_seq_one_letter_code
_entity_poly.pdbx_strand_id
1 'polypeptide(L)'
;MQNCPVTVAKTVIADRDADIFPLLTSLQDLGVDYILRSRHNRPVAPAGKLYQLVNTLSQQYRFSVPLPATDKRSAHTAVLQVSFGQVVLVSY
;
A
#
# COMPACT_ATOMS: atom_id res chain seq x y z
N MET A 1 -8.35 4.91 25.89
CA MET A 1 -8.89 4.55 24.56
C MET A 1 -10.19 3.78 24.74
N GLN A 2 -11.34 4.45 24.91
CA GLN A 2 -12.59 3.80 25.34
C GLN A 2 -13.85 4.32 24.64
N ASN A 3 -13.74 4.74 23.37
CA ASN A 3 -14.86 5.36 22.63
C ASN A 3 -15.23 4.64 21.31
N CYS A 4 -14.59 3.51 20.98
CA CYS A 4 -14.96 2.72 19.81
C CYS A 4 -15.52 1.37 20.28
N PRO A 5 -16.78 1.04 19.94
CA PRO A 5 -17.32 -0.29 20.18
C PRO A 5 -16.40 -1.36 19.61
N VAL A 6 -16.30 -2.50 20.31
CA VAL A 6 -15.45 -3.63 19.90
C VAL A 6 -15.89 -4.22 18.55
N THR A 7 -17.14 -3.97 18.16
CA THR A 7 -17.74 -4.41 16.89
C THR A 7 -17.42 -3.54 15.68
N VAL A 8 -16.74 -2.40 15.87
CA VAL A 8 -16.39 -1.51 14.75
C VAL A 8 -15.16 -2.07 14.04
N ALA A 9 -15.32 -2.36 12.74
CA ALA A 9 -14.20 -2.66 11.86
C ALA A 9 -13.25 -1.46 11.79
N LYS A 10 -11.95 -1.70 11.96
CA LYS A 10 -10.91 -0.67 11.94
C LYS A 10 -9.90 -1.02 10.87
N THR A 11 -9.55 -0.05 10.06
CA THR A 11 -8.48 -0.17 9.07
C THR A 11 -7.33 0.75 9.46
N VAL A 12 -6.14 0.19 9.59
CA VAL A 12 -4.92 0.97 9.82
C VAL A 12 -4.46 1.58 8.50
N ILE A 13 -4.29 2.90 8.46
CA ILE A 13 -3.72 3.62 7.32
C ILE A 13 -2.44 4.28 7.79
N ALA A 14 -1.29 3.91 7.22
CA ALA A 14 -0.02 4.52 7.58
C ALA A 14 0.94 4.65 6.40
N ASP A 15 1.92 5.53 6.57
CA ASP A 15 2.88 5.87 5.53
C ASP A 15 4.06 4.88 5.46
N ARG A 16 5.13 5.30 4.78
CA ARG A 16 6.31 4.46 4.51
C ARG A 16 7.11 4.09 5.76
N ASP A 17 6.96 4.80 6.87
CA ASP A 17 7.70 4.50 8.09
C ASP A 17 7.07 3.34 8.87
N ALA A 18 5.81 3.02 8.57
CA ALA A 18 5.11 1.84 9.07
C ALA A 18 5.39 0.56 8.26
N ASP A 19 6.17 0.61 7.17
CA ASP A 19 6.53 -0.58 6.38
C ASP A 19 7.60 -1.44 7.09
N ILE A 20 7.25 -1.98 8.25
CA ILE A 20 8.08 -2.91 9.01
C ILE A 20 7.38 -4.28 9.09
N PHE A 21 8.15 -5.36 8.89
CA PHE A 21 7.58 -6.71 8.85
C PHE A 21 6.84 -7.11 10.14
N PRO A 22 7.33 -6.77 11.35
CA PRO A 22 6.60 -7.08 12.58
C PRO A 22 5.21 -6.45 12.65
N LEU A 23 5.03 -5.23 12.11
CA LEU A 23 3.72 -4.59 12.10
C LEU A 23 2.75 -5.32 11.17
N LEU A 24 3.21 -5.72 9.97
CA LEU A 24 2.39 -6.48 9.01
C LEU A 24 1.88 -7.79 9.62
N THR A 25 2.78 -8.55 10.26
CA THR A 25 2.41 -9.83 10.91
C THR A 25 1.47 -9.60 12.08
N SER A 26 1.75 -8.61 12.95
CA SER A 26 0.87 -8.32 14.09
C SER A 26 -0.52 -7.87 13.67
N LEU A 27 -0.66 -7.05 12.62
CA LEU A 27 -1.97 -6.62 12.11
C LEU A 27 -2.75 -7.79 11.52
N GLN A 28 -2.07 -8.69 10.80
CA GLN A 28 -2.66 -9.90 10.26
C GLN A 28 -3.13 -10.85 11.38
N ASP A 29 -2.32 -11.08 12.41
CA ASP A 29 -2.66 -11.93 13.56
C ASP A 29 -3.86 -11.38 14.35
N LEU A 30 -3.98 -10.05 14.42
CA LEU A 30 -5.10 -9.38 15.07
C LEU A 30 -6.37 -9.32 14.21
N GLY A 31 -6.32 -9.77 12.95
CA GLY A 31 -7.45 -9.69 12.02
C GLY A 31 -7.85 -8.25 11.70
N VAL A 32 -6.89 -7.32 11.72
CA VAL A 32 -7.11 -5.88 11.47
C VAL A 32 -6.75 -5.57 10.03
N ASP A 33 -7.67 -4.95 9.28
CA ASP A 33 -7.40 -4.49 7.92
C ASP A 33 -6.34 -3.38 7.90
N TYR A 34 -5.56 -3.31 6.83
CA TYR A 34 -4.54 -2.26 6.71
C TYR A 34 -4.24 -1.83 5.28
N ILE A 35 -3.82 -0.56 5.16
CA ILE A 35 -3.24 0.05 3.97
C ILE A 35 -1.93 0.71 4.41
N LEU A 36 -0.82 0.11 3.99
CA LEU A 36 0.52 0.59 4.31
C LEU A 36 1.26 0.94 3.03
N ARG A 37 1.87 2.14 3.00
CA ARG A 37 2.71 2.52 1.85
C ARG A 37 4.04 1.77 1.94
N SER A 38 4.32 0.92 0.96
CA SER A 38 5.61 0.21 0.92
C SER A 38 6.79 1.17 0.75
N ARG A 39 7.82 0.97 1.59
CA ARG A 39 9.16 1.57 1.57
C ARG A 39 10.20 0.62 1.00
N HIS A 40 10.05 -0.69 1.20
CA HIS A 40 11.05 -1.70 0.86
C HIS A 40 10.64 -2.53 -0.36
N ASN A 41 11.59 -2.78 -1.27
CA ASN A 41 11.39 -3.74 -2.37
C ASN A 41 11.57 -5.18 -1.84
N ARG A 42 10.53 -5.70 -1.17
CA ARG A 42 10.55 -6.99 -0.46
C ARG A 42 10.60 -8.17 -1.43
N PRO A 43 11.24 -9.30 -1.04
CA PRO A 43 11.16 -10.54 -1.80
C PRO A 43 9.74 -11.12 -1.76
N VAL A 44 9.32 -11.73 -2.87
CA VAL A 44 8.00 -12.38 -3.01
C VAL A 44 8.16 -13.81 -3.51
N ALA A 45 7.29 -14.71 -3.05
CA ALA A 45 7.22 -16.08 -3.55
C ALA A 45 6.40 -16.15 -4.86
N PRO A 46 6.69 -17.08 -5.79
CA PRO A 46 7.79 -18.07 -5.74
C PRO A 46 9.16 -17.48 -6.09
N ALA A 47 9.23 -16.34 -6.77
CA ALA A 47 10.49 -15.62 -7.05
C ALA A 47 10.21 -14.15 -7.39
N GLY A 48 11.22 -13.30 -7.15
CA GLY A 48 11.20 -11.88 -7.54
C GLY A 48 11.09 -10.94 -6.34
N LYS A 49 10.79 -9.66 -6.63
CA LYS A 49 10.56 -8.63 -5.62
C LYS A 49 9.33 -7.79 -5.97
N LEU A 50 8.74 -7.15 -4.96
CA LEU A 50 7.48 -6.40 -5.08
C LEU A 50 7.42 -5.44 -6.27
N TYR A 51 8.44 -4.61 -6.47
CA TYR A 51 8.38 -3.56 -7.49
C TYR A 51 8.41 -4.15 -8.90
N GLN A 52 9.18 -5.22 -9.11
CA GLN A 52 9.19 -5.97 -10.37
C GLN A 52 7.84 -6.63 -10.62
N LEU A 53 7.25 -7.26 -9.59
CA LEU A 53 5.95 -7.90 -9.71
C LEU A 53 4.86 -6.89 -10.12
N VAL A 54 4.80 -5.73 -9.46
CA VAL A 54 3.80 -4.69 -9.77
C VAL A 54 3.85 -4.26 -11.24
N ASN A 55 5.05 -4.16 -11.84
CA ASN A 55 5.21 -3.80 -13.25
C ASN A 55 4.71 -4.88 -14.23
N THR A 56 4.54 -6.11 -13.78
CA THR A 56 3.99 -7.22 -14.60
C THR A 56 2.48 -7.38 -14.46
N LEU A 57 1.86 -6.73 -13.47
CA LEU A 57 0.42 -6.81 -13.26
C LEU A 57 -0.31 -5.99 -14.32
N SER A 58 -1.27 -6.63 -15.00
CA SER A 58 -2.18 -5.96 -15.93
C SER A 58 -2.89 -4.80 -15.23
N GLN A 59 -2.95 -3.65 -15.90
CA GLN A 59 -3.70 -2.49 -15.42
C GLN A 59 -5.16 -2.86 -15.21
N GLN A 60 -5.70 -2.60 -14.02
CA GLN A 60 -7.14 -2.75 -13.76
C GLN A 60 -7.89 -1.41 -13.80
N TYR A 61 -7.28 -0.32 -13.32
CA TYR A 61 -7.93 1.00 -13.30
C TYR A 61 -7.03 2.11 -13.83
N ARG A 62 -7.67 3.22 -14.25
CA ARG A 62 -7.02 4.45 -14.69
C ARG A 62 -7.75 5.65 -14.13
N PHE A 63 -7.02 6.55 -13.48
CA PHE A 63 -7.55 7.76 -12.86
C PHE A 63 -6.81 8.99 -13.38
N SER A 64 -7.54 10.08 -13.57
CA SER A 64 -6.98 11.41 -13.82
C SER A 64 -7.07 12.22 -12.54
N VAL A 65 -5.93 12.67 -12.03
CA VAL A 65 -5.85 13.43 -10.78
C VAL A 65 -5.37 14.85 -11.08
N PRO A 66 -6.19 15.88 -10.84
CA PRO A 66 -5.75 17.25 -10.94
C PRO A 66 -4.78 17.54 -9.78
N LEU A 67 -3.57 17.97 -10.12
CA LEU A 67 -2.55 18.39 -9.17
C LEU A 67 -2.51 19.92 -9.12
N PRO A 68 -2.67 20.53 -7.92
CA PRO A 68 -2.62 21.98 -7.79
C PRO A 68 -1.22 22.52 -8.06
N ALA A 69 -1.14 23.81 -8.38
CA ALA A 69 0.13 24.50 -8.46
C ALA A 69 0.80 24.57 -7.07
N THR A 70 2.13 24.54 -7.06
CA THR A 70 2.96 24.86 -5.89
C THR A 70 4.00 25.90 -6.29
N ASP A 71 4.74 26.47 -5.34
CA ASP A 71 5.74 27.52 -5.59
C ASP A 71 6.72 27.22 -6.73
N LYS A 72 6.94 25.94 -7.03
CA LYS A 72 7.89 25.47 -8.06
C LYS A 72 7.24 24.70 -9.20
N ARG A 73 5.93 24.45 -9.19
CA ARG A 73 5.26 23.58 -10.18
C ARG A 73 3.90 24.15 -10.59
N SER A 74 3.65 24.23 -11.89
CA SER A 74 2.33 24.62 -12.41
C SER A 74 1.29 23.53 -12.16
N ALA A 75 0.03 23.94 -12.06
CA ALA A 75 -1.09 23.01 -12.01
C ALA A 75 -1.11 22.15 -13.29
N HIS A 76 -1.41 20.87 -13.14
CA HIS A 76 -1.51 19.92 -14.25
C HIS A 76 -2.29 18.68 -13.83
N THR A 77 -2.70 17.85 -14.79
CA THR A 77 -3.37 16.58 -14.52
C THR A 77 -2.37 15.42 -14.63
N ALA A 78 -2.26 14.63 -13.56
CA ALA A 78 -1.52 13.37 -13.59
C ALA A 78 -2.46 12.22 -13.96
N VAL A 79 -1.97 11.26 -14.74
CA VAL A 79 -2.68 10.02 -15.03
C VAL A 79 -2.07 8.91 -14.19
N LEU A 80 -2.87 8.31 -13.32
CA LEU A 80 -2.50 7.16 -12.49
C LEU A 80 -3.07 5.88 -13.12
N GLN A 81 -2.21 4.91 -13.36
CA GLN A 81 -2.60 3.54 -13.70
C GLN A 81 -2.47 2.70 -12.42
N VAL A 82 -3.53 1.98 -12.08
CA VAL A 82 -3.57 1.20 -10.84
C VAL A 82 -3.64 -0.27 -11.20
N SER A 83 -2.65 -1.00 -10.68
CA SER A 83 -2.60 -2.46 -10.72
C SER A 83 -2.62 -3.04 -9.31
N PHE A 84 -3.32 -4.17 -9.10
CA PHE A 84 -3.32 -4.90 -7.83
C PHE A 84 -3.35 -6.42 -8.03
N GLY A 85 -2.90 -7.14 -7.01
CA GLY A 85 -2.82 -8.60 -7.00
C GLY A 85 -2.40 -9.11 -5.62
N GLN A 86 -2.60 -10.41 -5.39
CA GLN A 86 -2.17 -11.06 -4.15
C GLN A 86 -0.67 -11.34 -4.19
N VAL A 87 0.00 -11.17 -3.06
CA VAL A 87 1.43 -11.46 -2.90
C VAL A 87 1.67 -12.27 -1.64
N VAL A 88 2.73 -13.08 -1.66
CA VAL A 88 3.26 -13.74 -0.46
C VAL A 88 4.65 -13.17 -0.21
N LEU A 89 4.78 -12.43 0.90
CA LEU A 89 6.07 -11.89 1.32
C LEU A 89 6.92 -13.01 1.92
N VAL A 90 8.19 -13.07 1.54
CA VAL A 90 9.15 -14.01 2.12
C VAL A 90 9.92 -13.29 3.23
N SER A 91 9.92 -13.84 4.45
CA SER A 91 10.81 -13.35 5.51
C SER A 91 12.22 -13.88 5.26
N TYR A 92 13.22 -13.04 5.55
CA TYR A 92 14.57 -13.52 5.84
C TYR A 92 14.63 -14.05 7.27
#